data_AF-A0A8T7N4I2-F1
#
_entry.id   AF-A0A8T7N4I2-F1
#
_cell.length_a   1.000
_cell.length_b   1.000
_cell.length_c   1.000
_cell.angle_alpha   90.00
_cell.angle_beta   90.00
_cell.angle_gamma   90.00
#
_symmetry.space_group_name_H-M   'P 1'
#
loop_
_entity.id
_entity.type
_entity.pdbx_description
1 polymer ?
#
loop_
_entity_poly.entity_id
_entity_poly.type
_entity_poly.pdbx_seq_one_letter_code
_entity_poly.pdbx_strand_id
1 'polypeptide(L)'
;QLYRTLSSLRYVLDEQDNPQTLIGLTPAAQKNIRLIRAVMQSAAVVAQAQTVGKLLDQVLSQETLPDSDAAHRTWPVWLESSVDLQRINRDLSEALERQVMTLSGQGYTATALTLRDARLALTEDLNTRGVQLPGATVVTVRTTEPALVTLYRATGNSTGWQRFVRRNGIVDPLFIPGGHSVEVISEQQG
;
A
#
# COMPACT_ATOMS: atom_id res chain seq x y z
N GLN A 1 -5.94 -6.42 -8.22
CA GLN A 1 -7.25 -6.91 -7.72
C GLN A 1 -7.10 -7.67 -6.40
N LEU A 2 -6.23 -8.69 -6.32
CA LEU A 2 -6.04 -9.54 -5.12
C LEU A 2 -5.73 -8.77 -3.82
N TYR A 3 -4.83 -7.78 -3.85
CA TYR A 3 -4.52 -6.96 -2.66
C TYR A 3 -5.77 -6.31 -2.05
N ARG A 4 -6.64 -5.72 -2.88
CA ARG A 4 -7.90 -5.09 -2.43
C ARG A 4 -8.87 -6.12 -1.85
N THR A 5 -9.00 -7.28 -2.49
CA THR A 5 -9.83 -8.39 -1.99
C THR A 5 -9.37 -8.87 -0.62
N LEU A 6 -8.05 -8.96 -0.41
CA LEU A 6 -7.48 -9.32 0.89
C LEU A 6 -7.69 -8.21 1.94
N SER A 7 -7.61 -6.95 1.53
CA SER A 7 -7.91 -5.81 2.41
C SER A 7 -9.38 -5.80 2.86
N SER A 8 -10.31 -6.06 1.95
CA SER A 8 -11.73 -6.17 2.29
C SER A 8 -12.00 -7.37 3.19
N LEU A 9 -11.37 -8.52 2.92
CA LEU A 9 -11.49 -9.69 3.79
C LEU A 9 -10.99 -9.40 5.21
N ARG A 10 -9.82 -8.77 5.33
CA ARG A 10 -9.25 -8.35 6.62
C ARG A 10 -10.21 -7.44 7.37
N TYR A 11 -10.79 -6.44 6.69
CA TYR A 11 -11.76 -5.52 7.29
C TYR A 11 -13.01 -6.25 7.78
N VAL A 12 -13.58 -7.15 6.98
CA VAL A 12 -14.75 -7.96 7.40
C VAL A 12 -14.42 -8.84 8.61
N LEU A 13 -13.23 -9.45 8.65
CA LEU A 13 -12.80 -10.26 9.78
C LEU A 13 -12.59 -9.44 11.07
N ASP A 14 -12.22 -8.17 10.95
CA ASP A 14 -12.08 -7.22 12.06
C ASP A 14 -13.46 -6.77 12.56
N GLU A 15 -14.36 -6.41 11.64
CA GLU A 15 -15.74 -6.01 11.95
C GLU A 15 -16.56 -7.13 12.63
N GLN A 16 -16.30 -8.38 12.25
CA GLN A 16 -16.93 -9.54 12.88
C GLN A 16 -16.34 -9.90 14.26
N ASP A 17 -15.38 -9.13 14.78
CA ASP A 17 -14.83 -9.30 16.14
C ASP A 17 -15.76 -8.80 17.25
N ASN A 18 -17.08 -9.00 17.10
CA ASN A 18 -18.04 -8.63 18.11
C ASN A 18 -18.07 -9.67 19.25
N PRO A 19 -17.63 -9.33 20.47
CA PRO A 19 -17.56 -10.27 21.60
C PRO A 19 -18.94 -10.81 22.02
N GLN A 20 -20.02 -10.10 21.68
CA GLN A 20 -21.38 -10.53 21.98
C GLN A 20 -21.79 -11.80 21.21
N THR A 21 -21.19 -12.06 20.05
CA THR A 21 -21.47 -13.25 19.24
C THR A 21 -20.96 -14.56 19.85
N LEU A 22 -20.10 -14.46 20.87
CA LEU A 22 -19.49 -15.61 21.56
C LEU A 22 -20.21 -15.97 22.86
N ILE A 23 -21.17 -15.14 23.31
CA ILE A 23 -21.93 -15.35 24.54
C ILE A 23 -22.81 -16.60 24.38
N GLY A 24 -22.77 -17.49 25.38
CA GLY A 24 -23.52 -18.76 25.38
C GLY A 24 -22.76 -19.96 24.81
N LEU A 25 -21.59 -19.76 24.20
CA LEU A 25 -20.70 -20.85 23.77
C LEU A 25 -19.82 -21.35 24.91
N THR A 26 -19.38 -22.62 24.84
CA THR A 26 -18.42 -23.17 25.79
C THR A 26 -17.07 -22.45 25.71
N PRO A 27 -16.28 -22.38 26.80
CA PRO A 27 -14.97 -21.74 26.78
C PRO A 27 -14.03 -22.30 25.70
N ALA A 28 -14.10 -23.61 25.44
CA ALA A 28 -13.33 -24.27 24.39
C ALA A 28 -13.76 -23.82 22.98
N ALA A 29 -15.08 -23.71 22.72
CA ALA A 29 -15.60 -23.23 21.45
C ALA A 29 -15.20 -21.76 21.20
N GLN A 30 -15.29 -20.91 22.23
CA GLN A 30 -14.86 -19.51 22.14
C GLN A 30 -13.36 -19.40 21.80
N LYS A 31 -12.51 -20.22 22.46
CA LYS A 31 -11.07 -20.25 22.19
C LYS A 31 -10.77 -20.67 20.75
N ASN A 32 -11.42 -21.73 20.26
CA ASN A 32 -11.21 -22.22 18.89
C ASN A 32 -11.63 -21.19 17.83
N ILE A 33 -12.77 -20.52 18.01
CA ILE A 33 -13.24 -19.48 17.08
C ILE A 33 -12.25 -18.31 17.02
N ARG A 34 -11.77 -17.83 18.18
CA ARG A 34 -10.78 -16.74 18.25
C ARG A 34 -9.46 -17.13 17.57
N LEU A 35 -9.01 -18.37 17.74
CA LEU A 35 -7.82 -18.87 17.06
C LEU A 35 -8.01 -18.91 15.54
N ILE A 36 -9.10 -19.50 15.06
CA ILE A 36 -9.39 -19.60 13.62
C ILE A 36 -9.41 -18.19 13.00
N ARG A 37 -10.05 -17.23 13.67
CA ARG A 37 -10.08 -15.82 13.23
C ARG A 37 -8.67 -15.23 13.15
N ALA A 38 -7.87 -15.35 14.22
CA ALA A 38 -6.50 -14.82 14.25
C ALA A 38 -5.62 -15.43 13.14
N VAL A 39 -5.76 -16.74 12.89
CA VAL A 39 -5.05 -17.42 11.79
C VAL A 39 -5.50 -16.89 10.43
N MET A 40 -6.80 -16.72 10.20
CA MET A 40 -7.32 -16.17 8.94
C MET A 40 -6.87 -14.73 8.70
N GLN A 41 -6.90 -13.88 9.73
CA GLN A 41 -6.42 -12.50 9.64
C GLN A 41 -4.91 -12.46 9.37
N SER A 42 -4.12 -13.26 10.08
CA SER A 42 -2.67 -13.40 9.85
C SER A 42 -2.37 -13.85 8.41
N ALA A 43 -3.07 -14.88 7.91
CA ALA A 43 -2.92 -15.38 6.55
C ALA A 43 -3.26 -14.32 5.49
N ALA A 44 -4.32 -13.53 5.71
CA ALA A 44 -4.70 -12.45 4.80
C ALA A 44 -3.61 -11.37 4.71
N VAL A 45 -3.03 -10.95 5.85
CA VAL A 45 -1.96 -9.95 5.87
C VAL A 45 -0.67 -10.50 5.24
N VAL A 46 -0.31 -11.76 5.50
CA VAL A 46 0.84 -12.40 4.85
C VAL A 46 0.65 -12.48 3.32
N ALA A 47 -0.55 -12.82 2.86
CA ALA A 47 -0.86 -12.83 1.42
C ALA A 47 -0.79 -11.42 0.81
N GLN A 48 -1.19 -10.38 1.54
CA GLN A 48 -1.00 -9.00 1.10
C GLN A 48 0.48 -8.66 0.95
N ALA A 49 1.31 -8.99 1.94
CA ALA A 49 2.76 -8.78 1.90
C ALA A 49 3.41 -9.48 0.69
N GLN A 50 3.07 -10.75 0.45
CA GLN A 50 3.55 -11.48 -0.73
C GLN A 50 3.11 -10.83 -2.05
N THR A 51 1.90 -10.30 -2.10
CA THR A 51 1.39 -9.61 -3.29
C THR A 51 2.16 -8.32 -3.55
N VAL A 52 2.45 -7.54 -2.50
CA VAL A 52 3.26 -6.32 -2.62
C VAL A 52 4.67 -6.66 -3.08
N GLY A 53 5.31 -7.68 -2.51
CA GLY A 53 6.65 -8.11 -2.93
C GLY A 53 6.72 -8.54 -4.39
N LYS A 54 5.71 -9.26 -4.90
CA LYS A 54 5.61 -9.64 -6.31
C LYS A 54 5.36 -8.45 -7.24
N LEU A 55 4.52 -7.51 -6.81
CA LEU A 55 4.23 -6.33 -7.62
C LEU A 55 5.45 -5.40 -7.68
N LEU A 56 6.17 -5.24 -6.57
CA LEU A 56 7.42 -4.48 -6.55
C LEU A 56 8.46 -5.09 -7.50
N ASP A 57 8.59 -6.42 -7.52
CA ASP A 57 9.47 -7.12 -8.46
C ASP A 57 9.10 -6.83 -9.92
N GLN A 58 7.80 -6.81 -10.24
CA GLN A 58 7.30 -6.43 -11.57
C GLN A 58 7.59 -4.97 -11.90
N VAL A 59 7.43 -4.06 -10.93
CA VAL A 59 7.68 -2.63 -11.11
C VAL A 59 9.15 -2.38 -11.46
N LEU A 60 10.05 -2.93 -10.64
CA LEU A 60 11.49 -2.75 -10.81
C LEU A 60 12.02 -3.46 -12.08
N SER A 61 11.41 -4.58 -12.48
CA SER A 61 11.82 -5.28 -13.71
C SER A 61 11.45 -4.54 -15.00
N GLN A 62 10.39 -3.72 -15.01
CA GLN A 62 9.91 -3.01 -16.20
C GLN A 62 10.49 -1.60 -16.39
N GLU A 63 11.30 -1.10 -15.44
CA GLU A 63 11.98 0.21 -15.53
C GLU A 63 13.01 0.30 -16.69
N THR A 64 13.14 -0.77 -17.49
CA THR A 64 13.98 -0.85 -18.69
C THR A 64 13.26 -0.46 -20.01
N LEU A 65 11.98 -0.06 -19.99
CA LEU A 65 11.22 0.29 -21.20
C LEU A 65 10.81 1.78 -21.27
N PRO A 66 10.92 2.44 -22.44
CA PRO A 66 10.66 3.87 -22.60
C PRO A 66 9.19 4.27 -22.31
N ASP A 67 9.03 5.52 -21.84
CA ASP A 67 7.81 6.14 -21.32
C ASP A 67 6.63 6.22 -22.32
N SER A 68 6.87 5.92 -23.61
CA SER A 68 5.84 5.96 -24.67
C SER A 68 4.70 4.95 -24.48
N ASP A 69 4.89 3.88 -23.69
CA ASP A 69 3.87 2.87 -23.39
C ASP A 69 3.21 3.03 -22.00
N ALA A 70 3.51 4.11 -21.26
CA ALA A 70 2.95 4.35 -19.94
C ALA A 70 1.40 4.46 -19.93
N ALA A 71 0.79 4.81 -21.07
CA ALA A 71 -0.66 4.84 -21.25
C ALA A 71 -1.30 3.43 -21.26
N HIS A 72 -0.52 2.38 -21.56
CA HIS A 72 -0.97 0.98 -21.59
C HIS A 72 -0.57 0.17 -20.35
N ARG A 73 0.12 0.77 -19.37
CA ARG A 73 0.40 0.10 -18.10
C ARG A 73 -0.90 -0.18 -17.36
N THR A 74 -1.34 -1.44 -17.43
CA THR A 74 -2.42 -2.04 -16.62
C THR A 74 -2.00 -2.26 -15.17
N TRP A 75 -1.10 -1.41 -14.67
CA TRP A 75 -0.55 -1.51 -13.34
C TRP A 75 -1.55 -0.99 -12.33
N PRO A 76 -1.54 -1.53 -11.11
CA PRO A 76 -2.25 -0.89 -10.04
C PRO A 76 -1.61 0.48 -9.75
N VAL A 77 -2.39 1.54 -9.90
CA VAL A 77 -2.06 2.97 -9.65
C VAL A 77 -1.47 3.24 -8.24
N TRP A 78 -1.45 2.25 -7.34
CA TRP A 78 -1.10 2.43 -5.94
C TRP A 78 0.39 2.25 -5.62
N LEU A 79 1.24 1.80 -6.54
CA LEU A 79 2.69 1.69 -6.32
C LEU A 79 3.46 2.37 -7.46
N GLU A 80 3.69 3.66 -7.29
CA GLU A 80 4.29 4.52 -8.31
C GLU A 80 5.55 5.24 -7.84
N SER A 81 5.78 5.28 -6.53
CA SER A 81 6.88 5.99 -5.89
C SER A 81 7.34 5.28 -4.61
N SER A 82 8.53 5.64 -4.13
CA SER A 82 9.04 5.18 -2.84
C SER A 82 8.14 5.59 -1.67
N VAL A 83 7.47 6.74 -1.78
CA VAL A 83 6.48 7.21 -0.79
C VAL A 83 5.27 6.28 -0.72
N ASP A 84 4.79 5.77 -1.87
CA ASP A 84 3.68 4.82 -1.89
C ASP A 84 4.09 3.51 -1.20
N LEU A 85 5.29 3.01 -1.50
CA LEU A 85 5.82 1.81 -0.85
C LEU A 85 5.96 1.99 0.66
N GLN A 86 6.42 3.16 1.11
CA GLN A 86 6.53 3.48 2.54
C GLN A 86 5.17 3.48 3.24
N ARG A 87 4.11 4.03 2.62
CA ARG A 87 2.74 3.97 3.15
C ARG A 87 2.28 2.52 3.28
N ILE A 88 2.48 1.70 2.26
CA ILE A 88 2.08 0.29 2.24
C ILE A 88 2.88 -0.53 3.27
N ASN A 89 4.19 -0.33 3.36
CA ASN A 89 5.04 -1.01 4.33
C ASN A 89 4.60 -0.71 5.76
N ARG A 90 4.24 0.55 6.05
CA ARG A 90 3.70 0.96 7.35
C ARG A 90 2.38 0.24 7.65
N ASP A 91 1.42 0.29 6.74
CA ASP A 91 0.11 -0.33 6.92
C ASP A 91 0.21 -1.85 7.13
N LEU A 92 1.10 -2.52 6.39
CA LEU A 92 1.37 -3.95 6.55
C LEU A 92 2.07 -4.26 7.87
N SER A 93 3.07 -3.44 8.24
CA SER A 93 3.79 -3.60 9.51
C SER A 93 2.86 -3.46 10.71
N GLU A 94 1.99 -2.45 10.71
CA GLU A 94 0.97 -2.26 11.76
C GLU A 94 -0.04 -3.42 11.79
N ALA A 95 -0.45 -3.93 10.63
CA ALA A 95 -1.35 -5.08 10.57
C ALA A 95 -0.72 -6.37 11.10
N LEU A 96 0.55 -6.64 10.75
CA LEU A 96 1.30 -7.79 11.25
C LEU A 96 1.55 -7.67 12.76
N GLU A 97 1.91 -6.48 13.25
CA GLU A 97 2.12 -6.25 14.69
C GLU A 97 0.86 -6.49 15.52
N ARG A 98 -0.32 -6.05 15.02
CA ARG A 98 -1.60 -6.39 15.67
C ARG A 98 -1.79 -7.89 15.81
N GLN A 99 -1.49 -8.66 14.76
CA GLN A 99 -1.61 -10.12 14.79
C GLN A 99 -0.60 -10.78 15.73
N VAL A 100 0.62 -10.26 15.82
CA VAL A 100 1.63 -10.69 16.81
C VAL A 100 1.09 -10.52 18.23
N MET A 101 0.48 -9.36 18.54
CA MET A 101 -0.10 -9.10 19.86
C MET A 101 -1.30 -10.00 20.15
N THR A 102 -2.20 -10.20 19.18
CA THR A 102 -3.37 -11.09 19.32
C THR A 102 -2.95 -12.52 19.60
N LEU A 103 -2.02 -13.08 18.81
CA LEU A 103 -1.53 -14.45 18.99
C LEU A 103 -0.80 -14.61 20.33
N SER A 104 0.00 -13.63 20.72
CA SER A 104 0.69 -13.61 22.02
C SER A 104 -0.32 -13.61 23.18
N GLY A 105 -1.34 -12.74 23.13
CA GLY A 105 -2.39 -12.68 24.15
C GLY A 105 -3.25 -13.95 24.25
N GLN A 106 -3.30 -14.76 23.18
CA GLN A 106 -3.96 -16.06 23.16
C GLN A 106 -3.05 -17.22 23.62
N GLY A 107 -1.78 -16.96 23.91
CA GLY A 107 -0.79 -17.95 24.35
C GLY A 107 -0.03 -18.65 23.22
N TYR A 108 -0.18 -18.21 21.96
CA TYR A 108 0.53 -18.75 20.80
C TYR A 108 1.86 -18.03 20.55
N THR A 109 2.72 -18.00 21.58
CA THR A 109 3.97 -17.22 21.57
C THR A 109 4.92 -17.60 20.45
N ALA A 110 5.10 -18.90 20.15
CA ALA A 110 5.99 -19.34 19.08
C ALA A 110 5.55 -18.81 17.71
N THR A 111 4.26 -18.91 17.40
CA THR A 111 3.69 -18.38 16.15
C THR A 111 3.78 -16.86 16.08
N ALA A 112 3.55 -16.17 17.19
CA ALA A 112 3.71 -14.72 17.27
C ALA A 112 5.15 -14.28 16.99
N LEU A 113 6.15 -14.98 17.52
CA LEU A 113 7.56 -14.70 17.24
C LEU A 113 7.91 -14.93 15.76
N THR A 114 7.45 -16.03 15.16
CA THR A 114 7.64 -16.27 13.72
C THR A 114 7.03 -15.16 12.86
N LEU A 115 5.83 -14.67 13.22
CA LEU A 115 5.19 -13.59 12.48
C LEU A 115 5.92 -12.24 12.65
N ARG A 116 6.47 -11.98 13.85
CA ARG A 116 7.31 -10.81 14.12
C ARG A 116 8.58 -10.85 13.26
N ASP A 117 9.26 -11.99 13.20
CA ASP A 117 10.50 -12.12 12.42
C ASP A 117 10.20 -11.96 10.92
N ALA A 118 9.09 -12.50 10.43
CA ALA A 118 8.62 -12.26 9.05
C ALA A 118 8.31 -10.78 8.78
N ARG A 119 7.71 -10.06 9.74
CA ARG A 119 7.47 -8.61 9.62
C ARG A 119 8.77 -7.82 9.47
N LEU A 120 9.78 -8.14 10.28
CA LEU A 120 11.09 -7.46 10.22
C LEU A 120 11.79 -7.72 8.87
N ALA A 121 11.82 -8.97 8.43
CA ALA A 121 12.39 -9.34 7.14
C ALA A 121 11.70 -8.62 5.98
N LEU A 122 10.35 -8.56 5.98
CA LEU A 122 9.58 -7.82 4.98
C LEU A 122 9.90 -6.32 5.01
N THR A 123 9.96 -5.72 6.19
CA THR A 123 10.22 -4.28 6.34
C THR A 123 11.57 -3.91 5.74
N GLU A 124 12.60 -4.70 6.05
CA GLU A 124 13.97 -4.50 5.55
C GLU A 124 14.04 -4.66 4.03
N ASP A 125 13.40 -5.71 3.51
CA ASP A 125 13.34 -6.02 2.11
C ASP A 125 12.61 -4.93 1.29
N LEU A 126 11.45 -4.44 1.75
CA LEU A 126 10.74 -3.35 1.10
C LEU A 126 11.50 -2.03 1.19
N ASN A 127 12.21 -1.75 2.29
CA ASN A 127 13.05 -0.56 2.40
C ASN A 127 14.22 -0.62 1.41
N THR A 128 14.90 -1.76 1.33
CA THR A 128 16.03 -1.98 0.40
C THR A 128 15.61 -1.80 -1.04
N ARG A 129 14.51 -2.44 -1.45
CA ARG A 129 14.00 -2.37 -2.83
C ARG A 129 13.33 -1.03 -3.15
N GLY A 130 12.78 -0.36 -2.14
CA GLY A 130 12.11 0.93 -2.28
C GLY A 130 13.00 2.08 -2.72
N VAL A 131 14.32 1.99 -2.50
CA VAL A 131 15.29 3.01 -2.93
C VAL A 131 15.35 3.14 -4.46
N GLN A 132 15.00 2.07 -5.18
CA GLN A 132 15.00 2.08 -6.65
C GLN A 132 13.76 2.80 -7.22
N LEU A 133 12.70 2.98 -6.42
CA LEU A 133 11.51 3.68 -6.88
C LEU A 133 11.72 5.20 -6.89
N PRO A 134 11.12 5.93 -7.85
CA PRO A 134 11.22 7.38 -7.89
C PRO A 134 10.60 8.03 -6.64
N GLY A 135 11.15 9.17 -6.25
CA GLY A 135 10.61 9.97 -5.15
C GLY A 135 9.32 10.68 -5.54
N ALA A 136 8.50 11.03 -4.54
CA ALA A 136 7.33 11.89 -4.72
C ALA A 136 7.41 13.09 -3.77
N THR A 137 6.96 14.24 -4.25
CA THR A 137 6.90 15.50 -3.49
C THR A 137 5.53 16.13 -3.62
N VAL A 138 5.10 16.89 -2.60
CA VAL A 138 3.83 17.62 -2.64
C VAL A 138 4.11 19.07 -3.01
N VAL A 139 3.41 19.56 -4.02
CA VAL A 139 3.51 20.93 -4.54
C VAL A 139 2.15 21.59 -4.45
N THR A 140 2.11 22.84 -3.98
CA THR A 140 0.88 23.65 -3.97
C THR A 140 0.79 24.49 -5.23
N VAL A 141 -0.29 24.33 -5.98
CA VAL A 141 -0.59 25.09 -7.20
C VAL A 141 -0.83 26.55 -6.83
N ARG A 142 -0.09 27.48 -7.42
CA ARG A 142 -0.14 28.91 -7.03
C ARG A 142 -1.35 29.64 -7.59
N THR A 143 -1.68 29.35 -8.84
CA THR A 143 -2.76 29.96 -9.61
C THR A 143 -3.43 28.88 -10.42
N THR A 144 -4.72 29.04 -10.73
CA THR A 144 -5.40 28.03 -11.53
C THR A 144 -4.71 27.83 -12.87
N GLU A 145 -4.29 26.60 -13.16
CA GLU A 145 -3.51 26.27 -14.35
C GLU A 145 -3.78 24.82 -14.81
N PRO A 146 -3.46 24.48 -16.07
CA PRO A 146 -3.56 23.12 -16.56
C PRO A 146 -2.54 22.17 -15.90
N ALA A 147 -2.90 20.89 -15.80
CA ALA A 147 -2.07 19.83 -15.23
C ALA A 147 -0.69 19.71 -15.89
N LEU A 148 -0.62 19.88 -17.20
CA LEU A 148 0.64 19.96 -17.96
C LEU A 148 1.56 21.07 -17.45
N VAL A 149 1.00 22.26 -17.16
CA VAL A 149 1.76 23.42 -16.69
C VAL A 149 2.22 23.22 -15.26
N THR A 150 1.34 22.71 -14.38
CA THR A 150 1.70 22.37 -13.00
C THR A 150 2.84 21.36 -12.96
N LEU A 151 2.73 20.28 -13.75
CA LEU A 151 3.76 19.25 -13.81
C LEU A 151 5.08 19.80 -14.35
N TYR A 152 5.05 20.54 -15.45
CA TYR A 152 6.25 21.16 -16.03
C TYR A 152 6.94 22.11 -15.05
N ARG A 153 6.18 22.92 -14.30
CA ARG A 153 6.75 23.83 -13.29
C ARG A 153 7.41 23.07 -12.13
N ALA A 154 6.89 21.89 -11.78
CA ALA A 154 7.39 21.09 -10.68
C ALA A 154 8.62 20.25 -11.06
N THR A 155 8.68 19.71 -12.29
CA THR A 155 9.71 18.71 -12.69
C THR A 155 10.56 19.12 -13.89
N GLY A 156 10.17 20.17 -14.63
CA GLY A 156 10.75 20.50 -15.93
C GLY A 156 10.33 19.55 -17.07
N ASN A 157 9.46 18.57 -16.81
CA ASN A 157 8.99 17.60 -17.81
C ASN A 157 7.47 17.38 -17.69
N SER A 158 6.76 17.49 -18.81
CA SER A 158 5.30 17.34 -18.86
C SER A 158 4.80 16.06 -19.54
N THR A 159 5.68 15.17 -20.01
CA THR A 159 5.27 13.93 -20.71
C THR A 159 4.34 13.06 -19.88
N GLY A 160 4.60 12.94 -18.58
CA GLY A 160 3.82 12.15 -17.62
C GLY A 160 2.51 12.77 -17.12
N TRP A 161 1.96 13.81 -17.78
CA TRP A 161 0.80 14.55 -17.24
C TRP A 161 -0.46 13.70 -17.02
N GLN A 162 -0.70 12.69 -17.84
CA GLN A 162 -1.86 11.80 -17.66
C GLN A 162 -1.75 10.97 -16.38
N ARG A 163 -0.53 10.49 -16.08
CA ARG A 163 -0.22 9.79 -14.84
C ARG A 163 -0.40 10.75 -13.65
N PHE A 164 0.13 11.96 -13.76
CA PHE A 164 -0.03 13.01 -12.75
C PHE A 164 -1.50 13.32 -12.45
N VAL A 165 -2.35 13.46 -13.48
CA VAL A 165 -3.81 13.65 -13.34
C VAL A 165 -4.44 12.50 -12.57
N ARG A 166 -4.14 11.24 -12.95
CA ARG A 166 -4.69 10.05 -12.30
C ARG A 166 -4.26 9.94 -10.83
N ARG A 167 -2.97 10.16 -10.54
CA ARG A 167 -2.41 10.09 -9.18
C ARG A 167 -3.13 11.06 -8.23
N ASN A 168 -3.43 12.25 -8.72
CA ASN A 168 -4.02 13.33 -7.92
C ASN A 168 -5.56 13.36 -7.96
N GLY A 169 -6.20 12.42 -8.65
CA GLY A 169 -7.66 12.42 -8.79
C GLY A 169 -8.20 13.70 -9.45
N ILE A 170 -7.42 14.32 -10.34
CA ILE A 170 -7.82 15.56 -11.02
C ILE A 170 -8.93 15.23 -12.01
N VAL A 171 -10.09 15.87 -11.84
CA VAL A 171 -11.28 15.64 -12.68
C VAL A 171 -11.14 16.34 -14.03
N ASP A 172 -10.73 17.61 -14.03
CA ASP A 172 -10.50 18.39 -15.24
C ASP A 172 -9.00 18.75 -15.37
N PRO A 173 -8.26 18.11 -16.28
CA PRO A 173 -6.85 18.39 -16.50
C PRO A 173 -6.53 19.82 -16.94
N LEU A 174 -7.49 20.59 -17.45
CA LEU A 174 -7.28 21.96 -17.89
C LEU A 174 -7.45 22.98 -16.76
N PHE A 175 -7.97 22.56 -15.61
CA PHE A 175 -8.33 23.45 -14.51
C PHE A 175 -8.01 22.84 -13.15
N ILE A 176 -6.74 22.96 -12.71
CA ILE A 176 -6.37 22.68 -11.33
C ILE A 176 -6.45 23.99 -10.55
N PRO A 177 -7.34 24.13 -9.55
CA PRO A 177 -7.50 25.40 -8.87
C PRO A 177 -6.26 25.79 -8.05
N GLY A 178 -5.97 27.09 -7.99
CA GLY A 178 -4.96 27.62 -7.08
C GLY A 178 -5.21 27.21 -5.61
N GLY A 179 -4.15 27.06 -4.85
CA GLY A 179 -4.16 26.57 -3.46
C GLY A 179 -4.29 25.06 -3.30
N HIS A 180 -4.56 24.30 -4.37
CA HIS A 180 -4.62 22.84 -4.30
C HIS A 180 -3.22 22.23 -4.18
N SER A 181 -3.07 21.26 -3.27
CA SER A 181 -1.84 20.47 -3.15
C SER A 181 -1.92 19.23 -4.04
N VAL A 182 -0.88 19.01 -4.83
CA VAL A 182 -0.74 17.89 -5.75
C VAL A 182 0.56 17.16 -5.50
N GLU A 183 0.55 15.85 -5.63
CA GLU A 183 1.71 14.98 -5.51
C GLU A 183 2.35 14.77 -6.89
N VAL A 184 3.64 15.04 -6.97
CA VAL A 184 4.44 15.01 -8.18
C VAL A 184 5.57 14.00 -7.99
N ILE A 185 5.75 13.12 -8.98
CA ILE A 185 6.82 12.13 -8.97
C ILE A 185 8.01 12.70 -9.72
N SER A 186 9.13 12.81 -9.02
CA SER A 186 10.39 13.25 -9.61
C SER A 186 11.03 12.05 -10.28
N GLU A 187 10.89 11.93 -11.58
CA GLU A 187 11.72 10.99 -12.34
C GLU A 187 13.15 11.53 -12.26
N GLN A 188 14.07 10.75 -11.69
CA GLN A 188 15.46 11.18 -11.64
C GLN A 188 15.94 11.36 -13.08
N GLN A 189 16.28 12.59 -13.44
CA GLN A 189 17.01 12.87 -14.66
C GLN A 189 18.40 12.24 -14.48
N GLY A 190 18.64 11.12 -15.17
CA GLY A 190 19.99 10.64 -15.43
C GLY A 190 20.75 11.61 -16.31
#